data_AF-A0AAN5CRS0-F1
#
_entry.id   AF-A0AAN5CRS0-F1
#
_cell.length_a   1.000
_cell.length_b   1.000
_cell.length_c   1.000
_cell.angle_alpha   90.00
_cell.angle_beta   90.00
_cell.angle_gamma   90.00
#
_symmetry.space_group_name_H-M   'P 1'
#
loop_
_entity.id
_entity.type
_entity.pdbx_description
1 polymer ?
#
loop_
_entity_poly.entity_id
_entity_poly.type
_entity_poly.pdbx_seq_one_letter_code
_entity_poly.pdbx_strand_id
1 'polypeptide(L)'
;MSLMWSFTPSTCLLQLSVLARFRSHWSPARKLIVSSAFTCICLVFVAFTIPMIMPTRELALIMEESMKELFEIPSLQFVQTYGISITYQAINNGKSIVVFLSMFVIVPYCISYTIIVTAMLHCVLPLIILSIPVGIVTYGAIVNADLGLATLPLTAFVWLCPVAQVNPL
;
A
#
# COMPACT_ATOMS: atom_id res chain seq x y z
N MET A 1 2.27 -8.07 -1.63
CA MET A 1 1.68 -7.25 -0.54
C MET A 1 2.63 -6.19 0.05
N SER A 2 3.96 -6.32 -0.06
CA SER A 2 4.93 -5.31 0.42
C SER A 2 4.66 -3.87 -0.08
N LEU A 3 4.32 -3.71 -1.36
CA LEU A 3 4.15 -2.39 -2.00
C LEU A 3 3.06 -1.50 -1.38
N MET A 4 1.92 -2.05 -0.96
CA MET A 4 0.83 -1.26 -0.35
C MET A 4 1.29 -0.60 0.96
N TRP A 5 2.08 -1.32 1.76
CA TRP A 5 2.63 -0.82 3.01
C TRP A 5 3.71 0.24 2.80
N SER A 6 4.31 0.29 1.61
CA SER A 6 5.26 1.33 1.23
C SER A 6 4.62 2.66 0.87
N PHE A 7 3.43 2.65 0.24
CA PHE A 7 2.77 3.88 -0.21
C PHE A 7 2.17 4.72 0.92
N THR A 8 1.62 4.06 1.93
CA THR A 8 0.95 4.70 3.07
C THR A 8 1.86 5.70 3.83
N PRO A 9 3.07 5.35 4.29
CA PRO A 9 3.98 6.31 4.94
C PRO A 9 4.52 7.38 3.97
N SER A 10 4.71 7.06 2.69
CA SER A 10 5.11 8.07 1.69
C SER A 10 4.05 9.15 1.51
N THR A 11 2.75 8.80 1.56
CA THR A 11 1.68 9.82 1.54
C THR A 11 1.70 10.72 2.77
N CYS A 12 1.99 10.18 3.96
CA CYS A 12 2.16 10.99 5.18
C CYS A 12 3.30 12.00 5.03
N LEU A 13 4.45 11.55 4.53
CA LEU A 13 5.62 12.43 4.37
C LEU A 13 5.34 13.54 3.38
N LEU A 14 4.71 13.23 2.25
CA LEU A 14 4.30 14.23 1.26
C LEU A 14 3.31 15.24 1.85
N GLN A 15 2.31 14.77 2.60
CA GLN A 15 1.37 15.63 3.31
C GLN A 15 2.10 16.51 4.33
N LEU A 16 3.05 15.96 5.08
CA LEU A 16 3.84 16.69 6.06
C LEU A 16 4.71 17.77 5.40
N SER A 17 5.36 17.48 4.27
CA SER A 17 6.15 18.45 3.51
C SER A 17 5.29 19.61 3.00
N VAL A 18 4.09 19.31 2.49
CA VAL A 18 3.13 20.32 2.02
C VAL A 18 2.63 21.18 3.17
N LEU A 19 2.26 20.56 4.31
CA LEU A 19 1.83 21.28 5.52
C LEU A 19 2.96 22.13 6.11
N ALA A 20 4.20 21.65 6.09
CA ALA A 20 5.37 22.39 6.53
C ALA A 20 5.55 23.67 5.72
N ARG A 21 5.33 23.62 4.40
CA ARG A 21 5.47 24.76 3.49
C ARG A 21 4.32 25.76 3.56
N PHE A 22 3.06 25.30 3.51
CA PHE A 22 1.90 26.20 3.39
C PHE A 22 1.24 26.59 4.71
N ARG A 23 1.50 25.83 5.78
CA ARG A 23 0.94 26.10 7.11
C ARG A 23 2.05 26.39 8.10
N SER A 24 2.94 27.33 7.77
CA SER A 24 4.08 27.72 8.63
C SER A 24 3.65 28.02 10.08
N HIS A 25 2.52 28.72 10.24
CA HIS A 25 1.91 29.06 11.54
C HIS A 25 1.39 27.87 12.37
N TRP A 26 1.29 26.65 11.82
CA TRP A 26 0.90 25.48 12.60
C TRP A 26 2.08 24.92 13.39
N SER A 27 1.80 24.47 14.63
CA SER A 27 2.80 23.77 15.43
C SER A 27 3.25 22.46 14.76
N PRO A 28 4.51 22.02 14.95
CA PRO A 28 5.01 20.77 14.38
C PRO A 28 4.15 19.55 14.72
N ALA A 29 3.69 19.45 15.97
CA ALA A 29 2.82 18.37 16.42
C ALA A 29 1.49 18.32 15.64
N ARG A 30 0.87 19.48 15.39
CA ARG A 30 -0.37 19.55 14.61
C ARG A 30 -0.15 19.10 13.17
N LYS A 31 0.96 19.49 12.55
CA LYS A 31 1.32 19.06 11.19
C LYS A 31 1.49 17.54 11.12
N LEU A 32 2.19 16.95 12.09
CA LEU A 32 2.43 15.51 12.17
C LEU A 32 1.14 14.71 12.36
N ILE A 33 0.24 15.17 13.23
CA ILE A 33 -1.05 14.51 13.46
C ILE A 33 -1.89 14.54 12.19
N VAL A 34 -2.02 15.71 11.55
CA VAL A 34 -2.83 15.85 10.33
C VAL A 34 -2.24 15.05 9.16
N SER A 35 -0.92 15.03 9.01
CA SER A 35 -0.27 14.20 7.97
C SER A 35 -0.38 12.70 8.24
N SER A 36 -0.55 12.28 9.50
CA SER A 36 -0.67 10.86 9.85
C SER A 36 -2.11 10.37 9.90
N ALA A 37 -3.09 11.29 9.98
CA ALA A 37 -4.50 10.97 10.18
C ALA A 37 -5.05 10.01 9.11
N PHE A 38 -4.72 10.25 7.83
CA PHE A 38 -5.17 9.39 6.74
C PHE A 38 -4.62 7.96 6.88
N THR A 39 -3.34 7.82 7.22
CA THR A 39 -2.72 6.52 7.47
C THR A 39 -3.35 5.81 8.65
N CYS A 40 -3.63 6.50 9.75
CA CYS A 40 -4.35 5.91 10.87
C CYS A 40 -5.74 5.41 10.46
N ILE A 41 -6.48 6.17 9.65
CA ILE A 41 -7.78 5.74 9.11
C ILE A 41 -7.63 4.49 8.23
N CYS A 42 -6.64 4.46 7.34
CA CYS A 42 -6.36 3.29 6.51
C CYS A 42 -5.99 2.05 7.35
N LEU A 43 -5.18 2.21 8.39
CA LEU A 43 -4.82 1.11 9.31
C LEU A 43 -6.04 0.57 10.05
N VAL A 44 -6.89 1.46 10.57
CA VAL A 44 -8.14 1.07 11.23
C VAL A 44 -9.05 0.34 10.24
N PHE A 45 -9.23 0.89 9.05
CA PHE A 45 -10.03 0.27 7.99
C PHE A 45 -9.51 -1.13 7.65
N VAL A 46 -8.20 -1.30 7.44
CA VAL A 46 -7.58 -2.60 7.20
C VAL A 46 -7.82 -3.55 8.37
N ALA A 47 -7.62 -3.11 9.62
CA ALA A 47 -7.84 -3.93 10.81
C ALA A 47 -9.29 -4.47 10.88
N PHE A 48 -10.29 -3.63 10.58
CA PHE A 48 -11.70 -4.04 10.55
C PHE A 48 -12.07 -4.95 9.38
N THR A 49 -11.33 -4.85 8.29
CA THR A 49 -11.66 -5.53 7.03
C THR A 49 -10.82 -6.81 6.84
N ILE A 50 -9.74 -7.03 7.60
CA ILE A 50 -8.97 -8.29 7.65
C ILE A 50 -9.85 -9.54 7.88
N PRO A 51 -10.80 -9.55 8.84
CA PRO A 51 -11.69 -10.71 9.00
C PRO A 51 -12.59 -10.96 7.80
N MET A 52 -12.91 -9.91 7.02
CA MET A 52 -13.72 -10.01 5.82
C MET A 52 -12.94 -10.60 4.64
N ILE A 53 -11.61 -10.56 4.65
CA ILE A 53 -10.74 -11.11 3.59
C ILE A 53 -10.21 -12.49 3.91
N MET A 54 -10.31 -12.95 5.17
CA MET A 54 -9.95 -14.32 5.52
C MET A 54 -10.92 -15.32 4.83
N PRO A 55 -10.39 -16.34 4.14
CA PRO A 55 -11.21 -17.38 3.54
C PRO A 55 -11.95 -18.17 4.62
N THR A 56 -13.12 -18.72 4.28
CA THR A 56 -13.78 -19.71 5.13
C THR A 56 -12.91 -20.96 5.28
N ARG A 57 -13.13 -21.75 6.33
CA ARG A 57 -12.36 -22.99 6.58
C ARG A 57 -12.42 -23.96 5.40
N GLU A 58 -13.60 -24.09 4.79
CA GLU A 58 -13.80 -24.95 3.61
C GLU A 58 -12.98 -24.47 2.42
N LEU A 59 -13.02 -23.16 2.11
CA LEU A 59 -12.19 -22.61 1.04
C LEU A 59 -10.70 -22.74 1.34
N ALA A 60 -10.28 -22.55 2.59
CA ALA A 60 -8.89 -22.68 2.98
C ALA A 60 -8.35 -24.10 2.72
N LEU A 61 -9.14 -25.14 2.97
CA LEU A 61 -8.76 -26.53 2.68
C LEU A 61 -8.63 -26.77 1.16
N ILE A 62 -9.57 -26.28 0.37
CA ILE A 62 -9.51 -26.39 -1.10
C ILE A 62 -8.28 -25.67 -1.65
N MET A 63 -7.98 -24.48 -1.12
CA MET A 63 -6.80 -23.70 -1.52
C MET A 63 -5.50 -24.39 -1.11
N GLU A 64 -5.44 -24.99 0.09
CA GLU A 64 -4.30 -25.77 0.54
C GLU A 64 -4.06 -26.98 -0.38
N GLU A 65 -5.10 -27.76 -0.66
CA GLU A 65 -5.02 -28.93 -1.55
C GLU A 65 -4.59 -28.52 -2.97
N SER A 66 -5.21 -27.49 -3.53
CA SER A 66 -4.87 -26.97 -4.86
C SER A 66 -3.41 -26.50 -4.92
N MET A 67 -2.90 -25.86 -3.85
CA MET A 67 -1.50 -25.44 -3.80
C MET A 67 -0.54 -26.61 -3.62
N LYS A 68 -0.92 -27.62 -2.85
CA LYS A 68 -0.11 -28.84 -2.72
C LYS A 68 0.00 -29.58 -4.03
N GLU A 69 -1.11 -29.70 -4.75
CA GLU A 69 -1.14 -30.29 -6.09
C GLU A 69 -0.29 -29.49 -7.08
N LEU A 70 -0.49 -28.17 -7.14
CA LEU A 70 0.19 -27.29 -8.09
C LEU A 70 1.72 -27.26 -7.92
N PHE A 71 2.20 -27.36 -6.68
CA PHE A 71 3.63 -27.30 -6.36
C PHE A 71 4.23 -28.66 -5.99
N GLU A 72 3.50 -29.76 -6.23
CA GLU A 72 3.91 -31.13 -5.92
C GLU A 72 4.40 -31.30 -4.45
N ILE A 73 3.75 -30.58 -3.52
CA ILE A 73 4.11 -30.61 -2.10
C ILE A 73 3.52 -31.87 -1.45
N PRO A 74 4.31 -32.66 -0.68
CA PRO A 74 3.82 -33.83 0.02
C PRO A 74 2.61 -33.51 0.92
N SER A 75 1.60 -34.37 0.92
CA SER A 75 0.32 -34.16 1.62
C SER A 75 0.46 -33.92 3.12
N LEU A 76 1.51 -34.47 3.74
CA LEU A 76 1.84 -34.34 5.16
C LEU A 76 2.42 -32.97 5.55
N GLN A 77 2.91 -32.19 4.61
CA GLN A 77 3.44 -30.84 4.91
C GLN A 77 2.29 -29.85 5.06
N PHE A 78 2.35 -29.01 6.08
CA PHE A 78 1.36 -27.96 6.27
C PHE A 78 1.63 -26.79 5.30
N VAL A 79 0.63 -26.39 4.52
CA VAL A 79 0.70 -25.25 3.61
C VAL A 79 -0.41 -24.29 3.96
N GLN A 80 -0.05 -23.06 4.35
CA GLN A 80 -1.02 -22.02 4.61
C GLN A 80 -1.10 -21.06 3.44
N THR A 81 -2.23 -21.13 2.72
CA THR A 81 -2.49 -20.24 1.59
C THR A 81 -3.33 -19.05 2.03
N TYR A 82 -2.85 -17.84 1.75
CA TYR A 82 -3.60 -16.62 1.96
C TYR A 82 -4.11 -16.11 0.61
N GLY A 83 -5.43 -15.96 0.45
CA GLY A 83 -6.01 -15.44 -0.78
C GLY A 83 -7.53 -15.51 -0.80
N ILE A 84 -8.12 -14.94 -1.86
CA ILE A 84 -9.56 -14.96 -2.12
C ILE A 84 -9.78 -15.49 -3.53
N SER A 85 -10.75 -16.38 -3.69
CA SER A 85 -11.09 -16.99 -4.97
C SER A 85 -12.11 -16.16 -5.77
N ILE A 86 -12.05 -16.30 -7.10
CA ILE A 86 -13.05 -15.77 -8.05
C ILE A 86 -14.23 -16.73 -8.18
N THR A 87 -13.93 -18.03 -8.27
CA THR A 87 -14.85 -19.13 -8.60
C THR A 87 -15.63 -19.64 -7.40
N TYR A 88 -15.04 -19.57 -6.20
CA TYR A 88 -15.59 -20.19 -5.00
C TYR A 88 -16.35 -19.21 -4.08
N GLN A 89 -17.09 -18.25 -4.64
CA GLN A 89 -17.79 -17.23 -3.83
C GLN A 89 -18.88 -17.83 -2.94
N ALA A 90 -19.60 -18.85 -3.42
CA ALA A 90 -20.70 -19.47 -2.67
C ALA A 90 -20.21 -20.08 -1.35
N ILE A 91 -19.09 -20.81 -1.39
CA ILE A 91 -18.47 -21.43 -0.21
C ILE A 91 -17.68 -20.42 0.64
N ASN A 92 -17.41 -19.24 0.10
CA ASN A 92 -16.70 -18.17 0.80
C ASN A 92 -17.66 -17.09 1.34
N ASN A 93 -18.92 -17.44 1.62
CA ASN A 93 -19.94 -16.51 2.13
C ASN A 93 -20.10 -15.24 1.28
N GLY A 94 -19.99 -15.36 -0.04
CA GLY A 94 -20.08 -14.25 -0.99
C GLY A 94 -18.84 -13.36 -1.07
N LYS A 95 -17.77 -13.66 -0.33
CA LYS A 95 -16.49 -12.93 -0.41
C LYS A 95 -15.80 -13.26 -1.74
N SER A 96 -15.60 -12.25 -2.58
CA SER A 96 -14.97 -12.39 -3.89
C SER A 96 -13.71 -11.54 -4.02
N ILE A 97 -12.82 -11.94 -4.95
CA ILE A 97 -11.62 -11.13 -5.26
C ILE A 97 -12.00 -9.74 -5.75
N VAL A 98 -13.18 -9.58 -6.35
CA VAL A 98 -13.67 -8.30 -6.88
C VAL A 98 -14.01 -7.36 -5.73
N VAL A 99 -14.64 -7.87 -4.66
CA VAL A 99 -14.87 -7.10 -3.43
C VAL A 99 -13.55 -6.68 -2.80
N PHE A 100 -12.56 -7.58 -2.80
CA PHE A 100 -11.22 -7.25 -2.32
C PHE A 100 -10.55 -6.14 -3.15
N LEU A 101 -10.47 -6.31 -4.47
CA LEU A 101 -9.84 -5.35 -5.37
C LEU A 101 -10.52 -3.98 -5.30
N SER A 102 -11.85 -3.94 -5.28
CA SER A 102 -12.59 -2.67 -5.17
C SER A 102 -12.32 -1.96 -3.84
N MET A 103 -12.44 -2.66 -2.71
CA MET A 103 -12.35 -2.04 -1.38
C MET A 103 -10.93 -1.75 -0.92
N PHE A 104 -9.95 -2.57 -1.31
CA PHE A 104 -8.58 -2.50 -0.78
C PHE A 104 -7.56 -1.95 -1.77
N VAL A 105 -7.88 -2.00 -3.07
CA VAL A 105 -6.98 -1.49 -4.11
C VAL A 105 -7.59 -0.24 -4.72
N ILE A 106 -8.74 -0.34 -5.38
CA ILE A 106 -9.27 0.78 -6.16
C ILE A 106 -9.60 1.98 -5.25
N VAL A 107 -10.44 1.79 -4.23
CA VAL A 107 -10.86 2.90 -3.35
C VAL A 107 -9.69 3.58 -2.64
N PRO A 108 -8.78 2.86 -1.94
CA PRO A 108 -7.66 3.50 -1.23
C PRO A 108 -6.68 4.19 -2.18
N TYR A 109 -6.40 3.61 -3.35
CA TYR A 109 -5.53 4.24 -4.35
C TYR A 109 -6.20 5.48 -4.94
N CYS A 110 -7.49 5.43 -5.30
CA CYS A 110 -8.21 6.61 -5.79
C CYS A 110 -8.19 7.77 -4.78
N ILE A 111 -8.44 7.49 -3.50
CA ILE A 111 -8.38 8.50 -2.44
C ILE A 111 -6.94 9.05 -2.30
N SER A 112 -5.95 8.16 -2.24
CA SER A 112 -4.54 8.54 -2.11
C SER A 112 -4.08 9.41 -3.28
N TYR A 113 -4.42 9.03 -4.52
CA TYR A 113 -4.10 9.82 -5.71
C TYR A 113 -4.84 11.15 -5.73
N THR A 114 -6.09 11.21 -5.28
CA THR A 114 -6.84 12.47 -5.20
C THR A 114 -6.16 13.44 -4.22
N ILE A 115 -5.76 12.95 -3.05
CA ILE A 115 -5.01 13.72 -2.05
C ILE A 115 -3.68 14.21 -2.64
N ILE A 116 -2.94 13.32 -3.31
CA ILE A 116 -1.66 13.63 -3.95
C ILE A 116 -1.85 14.70 -5.03
N VAL A 117 -2.79 14.52 -5.97
CA VAL A 117 -3.04 15.46 -7.06
C VAL A 117 -3.46 16.82 -6.51
N THR A 118 -4.33 16.84 -5.50
CA THR A 118 -4.72 18.08 -4.83
C THR A 118 -3.50 18.77 -4.19
N ALA A 119 -2.61 18.01 -3.55
CA ALA A 119 -1.36 18.54 -3.00
C ALA A 119 -0.37 19.00 -4.10
N MET A 120 -0.33 18.31 -5.24
CA MET A 120 0.53 18.60 -6.39
C MET A 120 0.11 19.87 -7.14
N LEU A 121 -1.19 20.12 -7.28
CA LEU A 121 -1.70 21.37 -7.84
C LEU A 121 -1.20 22.60 -7.06
N HIS A 122 -0.80 22.40 -5.80
CA HIS A 122 -0.20 23.42 -4.97
C HIS A 122 1.34 23.29 -4.84
N CYS A 123 1.98 22.21 -5.31
CA CYS A 123 3.42 21.99 -5.15
C CYS A 123 4.04 21.06 -6.21
N VAL A 124 5.16 21.49 -6.81
CA VAL A 124 5.93 20.69 -7.81
C VAL A 124 6.80 19.61 -7.16
N LEU A 125 7.25 19.81 -5.92
CA LEU A 125 8.18 18.88 -5.24
C LEU A 125 7.62 17.45 -5.03
N PRO A 126 6.34 17.25 -4.65
CA PRO A 126 5.70 15.94 -4.60
C PRO A 126 5.71 15.15 -5.92
N LEU A 127 5.65 15.83 -7.08
CA LEU A 127 5.73 15.19 -8.40
C LEU A 127 7.09 14.54 -8.62
N ILE A 128 8.16 15.24 -8.24
CA ILE A 128 9.53 14.72 -8.38
C ILE A 128 9.70 13.51 -7.47
N ILE A 129 9.27 13.60 -6.20
CA ILE A 129 9.41 12.49 -5.24
C ILE A 129 8.59 11.26 -5.67
N LEU A 130 7.37 11.45 -6.19
CA LEU A 130 6.53 10.34 -6.65
C LEU A 130 6.94 9.77 -8.01
N SER A 131 7.60 10.54 -8.86
CA SER A 131 8.12 10.05 -10.14
C SER A 131 9.22 9.01 -9.97
N ILE A 132 9.97 9.03 -8.87
CA ILE A 132 11.07 8.07 -8.59
C ILE A 132 10.55 6.63 -8.47
N PRO A 133 9.61 6.29 -7.56
CA PRO A 133 9.09 4.93 -7.48
C PRO A 133 8.33 4.50 -8.74
N VAL A 134 7.60 5.42 -9.39
CA VAL A 134 6.93 5.13 -10.67
C VAL A 134 7.94 4.78 -11.77
N GLY A 135 9.02 5.55 -11.88
CA GLY A 135 10.09 5.32 -12.85
C GLY A 135 10.78 3.97 -12.65
N ILE A 136 10.98 3.55 -11.40
CA ILE A 136 11.63 2.28 -11.07
C ILE A 136 10.73 1.09 -11.36
N VAL A 137 9.43 1.19 -11.05
CA VAL A 137 8.45 0.15 -11.44
C VAL A 137 8.36 0.06 -12.96
N THR A 138 8.30 1.20 -13.65
CA THR A 138 8.23 1.26 -15.12
C THR A 138 9.49 0.65 -15.75
N TYR A 139 10.66 1.00 -15.22
CA TYR A 139 11.93 0.39 -15.63
C TYR A 139 11.90 -1.13 -15.42
N GLY A 140 11.60 -1.60 -14.20
CA GLY A 140 11.56 -3.03 -13.90
C GLY A 140 10.59 -3.80 -14.79
N ALA A 141 9.43 -3.21 -15.11
CA ALA A 141 8.47 -3.79 -16.04
C ALA A 141 8.99 -3.86 -17.49
N ILE A 142 9.69 -2.81 -17.98
CA ILE A 142 10.25 -2.79 -19.33
C ILE A 142 11.40 -3.78 -19.48
N VAL A 143 12.29 -3.84 -18.49
CA VAL A 143 13.50 -4.67 -18.59
C VAL A 143 13.31 -6.08 -18.02
N ASN A 144 12.10 -6.41 -17.53
CA ASN A 144 11.83 -7.60 -16.72
C ASN A 144 12.88 -7.81 -15.62
N ALA A 145 13.35 -6.70 -15.03
CA ALA A 145 14.39 -6.74 -14.01
C ALA A 145 13.79 -7.30 -12.72
N ASP A 146 14.46 -8.30 -12.14
CA ASP A 146 14.10 -8.80 -10.81
C ASP A 146 14.44 -7.72 -9.77
N LEU A 147 13.44 -6.89 -9.48
CA LEU A 147 13.55 -5.73 -8.58
C LEU A 147 13.79 -6.13 -7.12
N GLY A 148 13.64 -7.41 -6.78
CA GLY A 148 14.07 -8.11 -5.56
C GLY A 148 14.22 -7.30 -4.26
N LEU A 149 15.23 -7.64 -3.46
CA LEU A 149 15.59 -6.90 -2.25
C LEU A 149 16.21 -5.52 -2.55
N ALA A 150 16.59 -5.23 -3.80
CA ALA A 150 17.20 -3.97 -4.20
C ALA A 150 16.20 -2.78 -4.17
N THR A 151 14.90 -3.06 -4.27
CA THR A 151 13.87 -2.03 -4.09
C THR A 151 13.65 -1.63 -2.64
N LEU A 152 13.96 -2.49 -1.66
CA LEU A 152 13.77 -2.21 -0.23
C LEU A 152 14.52 -0.95 0.25
N PRO A 153 15.85 -0.79 0.00
CA PRO A 153 16.59 0.42 0.33
C PRO A 153 16.01 1.66 -0.33
N LEU A 154 15.42 1.50 -1.50
CA LEU A 154 14.89 2.61 -2.29
C LEU A 154 13.51 3.05 -1.81
N THR A 155 12.63 2.11 -1.45
CA THR A 155 11.46 2.41 -0.61
C THR A 155 11.89 3.03 0.71
N ALA A 156 12.91 2.51 1.40
CA ALA A 156 13.41 3.09 2.65
C ALA A 156 13.99 4.51 2.45
N PHE A 157 14.61 4.82 1.32
CA PHE A 157 15.08 6.18 0.97
C PHE A 157 13.92 7.14 0.75
N VAL A 158 12.85 6.69 0.10
CA VAL A 158 11.59 7.44 -0.01
C VAL A 158 10.97 7.63 1.39
N TRP A 159 11.17 6.69 2.32
CA TRP A 159 10.75 6.82 3.73
C TRP A 159 11.65 7.75 4.55
N LEU A 160 12.93 7.87 4.23
CA LEU A 160 13.91 8.75 4.89
C LEU A 160 13.98 10.16 4.30
N CYS A 161 13.13 10.47 3.32
CA CYS A 161 13.05 11.79 2.69
C CYS A 161 12.06 12.75 3.40
N PRO A 162 12.18 12.97 4.72
CA PRO A 162 12.05 14.34 5.21
C PRO A 162 13.43 14.84 5.64
N VAL A 163 13.54 16.15 5.86
CA VAL A 163 14.72 16.84 6.42
C VAL A 163 15.78 17.29 5.40
N ALA A 164 15.34 18.07 4.41
CA ALA A 164 16.12 19.23 3.97
C ALA A 164 15.20 20.44 4.03
N GLN A 165 15.04 20.98 5.24
CA GLN A 165 14.30 22.21 5.46
C GLN A 165 15.29 23.37 5.30
N VAL A 166 15.19 24.11 4.19
CA VAL A 166 15.90 25.38 4.05
C VAL A 166 15.18 26.40 4.93
N ASN A 167 15.84 26.85 6.00
CA ASN A 167 15.41 28.02 6.77
C ASN A 167 15.69 29.27 5.92
N PRO A 168 14.68 30.07 5.55
CA PRO A 168 14.95 31.45 5.21
C PRO A 168 15.28 32.20 6.51
N LEU A 169 16.46 32.84 6.52
CA LEU A 169 16.90 33.80 7.54
C LEU A 169 15.89 34.95 7.69
#